data_AF-A0A2S2NSA1-F1
#
_entry.id   AF-A0A2S2NSA1-F1
#
_cell.length_a   1.000
_cell.length_b   1.000
_cell.length_c   1.000
_cell.angle_alpha   90.00
_cell.angle_beta   90.00
_cell.angle_gamma   90.00
#
_symmetry.space_group_name_H-M   'P 1'
#
loop_
_entity.id
_entity.type
_entity.pdbx_description
1 polymer ?
#
loop_
_entity_poly.entity_id
_entity_poly.type
_entity_poly.pdbx_seq_one_letter_code
_entity_poly.pdbx_strand_id
1 'polypeptide(L)'
;FIVIHFLDEDSIESVPETWYNRKTKTCAWPKAKNCAKRLIEKKTYPNKLEYNWLPARILGRKYGSLEEARNKANKALIFSDLSANDDHIIKKVTKKAFEMKQLE
;
A
#
# COMPACT_ATOMS: atom_id res chain seq x y z
N PHE A 1 7.40 6.12 2.38
CA PHE A 1 6.55 4.97 2.75
C PHE A 1 5.99 4.36 1.49
N ILE A 2 5.63 3.08 1.53
CA ILE A 2 5.02 2.35 0.43
C ILE A 2 3.78 1.65 0.99
N VAL A 3 2.81 1.41 0.11
CA VAL A 3 1.66 0.57 0.42
C VAL A 3 1.96 -0.82 -0.10
N ILE A 4 1.74 -1.82 0.75
CA ILE A 4 1.95 -3.22 0.42
C ILE A 4 0.67 -3.99 0.69
N HIS A 5 0.50 -5.06 -0.07
CA HIS A 5 -0.54 -6.06 0.12
C HIS A 5 0.13 -7.37 0.52
N PHE A 6 -0.15 -7.84 1.72
CA PHE A 6 0.25 -9.15 2.21
C PHE A 6 -0.63 -10.20 1.54
N LEU A 7 0.00 -11.10 0.79
CA LEU A 7 -0.71 -12.06 -0.04
C LEU A 7 -1.36 -13.18 0.78
N ASP A 8 -0.73 -13.60 1.87
CA ASP A 8 -1.24 -14.68 2.72
C ASP A 8 -2.43 -14.24 3.59
N GLU A 9 -2.40 -13.00 4.08
CA GLU A 9 -3.44 -12.45 4.99
C GLU A 9 -4.45 -11.55 4.27
N ASP A 10 -4.32 -11.38 2.96
CA ASP A 10 -5.10 -10.45 2.12
C ASP A 10 -5.21 -9.03 2.72
N SER A 11 -4.15 -8.59 3.41
CA SER A 11 -4.14 -7.36 4.20
C SER A 11 -3.31 -6.27 3.54
N ILE A 12 -3.82 -5.03 3.50
CA ILE A 12 -3.11 -3.90 2.91
C ILE A 12 -2.58 -2.99 4.01
N GLU A 13 -1.27 -2.77 4.00
CA GLU A 13 -0.55 -2.05 5.04
C GLU A 13 0.41 -1.00 4.48
N SER A 14 0.71 0.02 5.29
CA SER A 14 1.65 1.07 4.94
C SER A 14 2.97 0.88 5.69
N VAL A 15 4.08 0.69 4.98
CA VAL A 15 5.40 0.38 5.57
C VAL A 15 6.52 1.28 5.04
N PRO A 16 7.67 1.36 5.72
CA PRO A 16 8.87 1.95 5.16
C PRO A 16 9.34 1.18 3.92
N GLU A 17 9.91 1.89 2.94
CA GLU A 17 10.44 1.23 1.74
C GLU A 17 11.56 0.21 2.07
N THR A 18 12.31 0.47 3.13
CA THR A 18 13.40 -0.39 3.61
C THR A 18 12.92 -1.76 4.10
N TRP A 19 11.62 -1.91 4.40
CA TRP A 19 11.06 -3.19 4.84
C TRP A 19 10.75 -4.12 3.69
N TYR A 20 10.64 -3.61 2.46
CA TYR A 20 10.31 -4.41 1.30
C TYR A 20 11.55 -4.86 0.54
N ASN A 21 11.70 -6.17 0.40
CA ASN A 21 12.75 -6.76 -0.42
C ASN A 21 12.23 -7.03 -1.83
N ARG A 22 12.69 -6.23 -2.79
CA ARG A 22 12.31 -6.33 -4.21
C ARG A 22 12.77 -7.64 -4.88
N LYS A 23 13.83 -8.28 -4.38
CA LYS A 23 14.38 -9.52 -4.96
C LYS A 23 13.50 -10.71 -4.61
N THR A 24 13.13 -10.84 -3.35
CA THR A 24 12.32 -11.95 -2.84
C THR A 24 10.81 -11.66 -2.88
N LYS A 25 10.41 -10.42 -3.18
CA LYS A 25 9.00 -9.96 -3.13
C LYS A 25 8.36 -10.23 -1.77
N THR A 26 9.11 -9.94 -0.71
CA THR A 26 8.68 -10.11 0.67
C THR A 26 8.82 -8.81 1.45
N CYS A 27 7.92 -8.57 2.39
CA CYS A 27 8.03 -7.47 3.35
C CYS A 27 8.39 -8.00 4.73
N ALA A 28 9.32 -7.33 5.39
CA ALA A 28 9.57 -7.52 6.81
C ALA A 28 8.37 -7.05 7.63
N TRP A 29 7.94 -7.88 8.58
CA TRP A 29 6.88 -7.56 9.53
C TRP A 29 7.30 -8.04 10.92
N PRO A 30 7.16 -7.22 11.97
CA PRO A 30 7.61 -7.60 13.30
C PRO A 30 6.76 -8.74 13.86
N LYS A 31 7.40 -9.73 14.49
CA LYS A 31 6.72 -10.83 15.19
C LYS A 31 5.88 -10.32 16.35
N ALA A 32 6.33 -9.24 17.00
CA ALA A 32 5.61 -8.56 18.07
C ALA A 32 4.47 -7.69 17.49
N LYS A 33 3.24 -8.20 17.55
CA LYS A 33 2.02 -7.56 17.02
C LYS A 33 1.79 -6.13 17.53
N ASN A 34 2.17 -5.84 18.78
CA ASN A 34 1.91 -4.55 19.41
C ASN A 34 2.93 -3.45 19.06
N CYS A 35 4.02 -3.78 18.35
CA CYS A 35 5.09 -2.83 18.06
C CYS A 35 5.10 -2.31 16.62
N ALA A 36 4.34 -2.92 15.70
CA ALA A 36 4.39 -2.62 14.27
C ALA A 36 4.23 -1.13 13.95
N LYS A 37 3.17 -0.50 14.47
CA LYS A 37 2.88 0.93 14.25
C LYS A 37 4.05 1.84 14.63
N ARG A 38 4.62 1.63 15.82
CA ARG A 38 5.75 2.41 16.35
C ARG A 38 7.03 2.17 15.55
N LEU A 39 7.27 0.93 15.12
CA LEU A 39 8.44 0.56 14.32
C LEU A 39 8.39 1.14 12.90
N ILE A 40 7.19 1.15 12.30
CA ILE A 40 6.93 1.80 11.00
C ILE A 40 7.19 3.31 11.10
N GLU A 41 6.67 3.97 12.15
CA GLU A 41 6.87 5.41 12.39
C GLU A 41 8.36 5.75 12.59
N LYS A 42 9.08 4.91 13.34
CA LYS A 42 10.53 5.04 13.57
C LYS A 42 11.38 4.60 12.37
N LYS A 43 10.78 4.04 11.31
CA LYS A 43 11.47 3.50 10.12
C LYS A 43 12.61 2.54 10.50
N THR A 44 12.41 1.72 11.52
CA THR A 44 13.45 0.83 12.05
C THR A 44 13.96 -0.12 10.98
N TYR A 45 15.23 -0.50 11.02
CA TYR A 45 15.74 -1.47 10.08
C TYR A 45 15.33 -2.89 10.51
N PRO A 46 14.75 -3.71 9.63
CA PRO A 46 14.33 -5.06 9.99
C PRO A 46 15.55 -5.96 10.26
N ASN A 47 15.46 -6.78 11.30
CA ASN A 47 16.47 -7.78 11.66
C ASN A 47 15.89 -9.20 11.46
N LYS A 48 16.75 -10.21 11.30
CA LYS A 48 16.30 -11.59 11.03
C LYS A 48 15.67 -12.31 12.24
N LEU A 49 15.86 -11.79 13.45
CA LEU A 49 15.44 -12.43 14.70
C LEU A 49 14.00 -12.03 15.05
N GLU A 50 13.69 -10.74 14.97
CA GLU A 50 12.45 -10.11 15.42
C GLU A 50 11.43 -9.87 14.30
N TYR A 51 11.84 -10.03 13.03
CA TYR A 51 10.98 -9.80 11.87
C TYR A 51 10.80 -11.08 11.05
N ASN A 52 9.57 -11.27 10.57
CA ASN A 52 9.23 -12.26 9.56
C ASN A 52 9.22 -11.60 8.19
N TRP A 53 9.74 -12.30 7.18
CA TRP A 53 9.64 -11.87 5.79
C TRP A 53 8.42 -12.52 5.17
N LEU A 54 7.33 -11.78 5.07
CA LEU A 54 6.06 -12.25 4.55
C LEU A 54 5.95 -11.92 3.06
N PRO A 55 5.37 -12.80 2.23
CA PRO A 55 5.15 -12.51 0.81
C PRO A 55 4.20 -11.32 0.67
N ALA A 56 4.65 -10.32 -0.08
CA ALA A 56 3.90 -9.07 -0.22
C ALA A 56 4.10 -8.47 -1.62
N ARG A 57 3.13 -7.67 -2.05
CA ARG A 57 3.17 -6.92 -3.31
C ARG A 57 3.05 -5.42 -3.04
N ILE A 58 3.87 -4.61 -3.70
CA ILE A 58 3.72 -3.15 -3.62
C ILE A 58 2.48 -2.71 -4.41
N LEU A 59 1.59 -1.96 -3.75
CA LEU A 59 0.46 -1.28 -4.38
C LEU A 59 0.82 0.19 -4.60
N GLY A 60 1.25 0.51 -5.83
CA GLY A 60 1.51 1.89 -6.26
C GLY A 60 2.95 2.35 -6.08
N ARG A 61 3.12 3.63 -5.72
CA ARG A 61 4.41 4.34 -5.71
C ARG A 61 4.88 4.63 -4.28
N LYS A 62 6.11 5.14 -4.16
CA LYS A 62 6.63 5.68 -2.91
C LYS A 62 5.92 6.99 -2.55
N TYR A 63 5.52 7.10 -1.30
CA TYR A 63 4.88 8.25 -0.68
C TYR A 63 5.84 8.96 0.28
N GLY A 64 5.69 10.28 0.42
CA GLY A 64 6.57 11.12 1.23
C GLY A 64 6.31 10.94 2.73
N SER A 65 5.04 10.86 3.13
CA SER A 65 4.60 10.73 4.52
C SER A 65 3.90 9.40 4.80
N LEU A 66 3.86 9.01 6.08
CA LEU A 66 3.16 7.80 6.52
C LEU A 66 1.65 7.98 6.38
N GLU A 67 1.15 9.18 6.69
CA GLU A 67 -0.26 9.54 6.55
C GLU A 67 -0.73 9.44 5.10
N GLU A 68 0.05 9.94 4.14
CA GLU A 68 -0.26 9.81 2.71
C GLU A 68 -0.36 8.34 2.30
N ALA A 69 0.59 7.50 2.75
CA ALA A 69 0.56 6.06 2.48
C ALA A 69 -0.65 5.37 3.13
N ARG A 70 -0.99 5.68 4.39
CA ARG A 70 -2.17 5.13 5.09
C ARG A 70 -3.47 5.49 4.38
N ASN A 71 -3.63 6.75 3.97
CA ASN A 71 -4.79 7.19 3.21
C ASN A 71 -4.92 6.45 1.87
N LYS A 72 -3.80 6.08 1.24
CA LYS A 72 -3.81 5.26 0.02
C LYS A 72 -4.08 3.78 0.29
N ALA A 73 -3.56 3.23 1.37
CA ALA A 73 -3.86 1.87 1.83
C ALA A 73 -5.37 1.70 2.11
N ASN A 74 -5.97 2.61 2.88
CA ASN A 74 -7.41 2.61 3.14
C ASN A 74 -8.25 2.70 1.86
N LYS A 75 -7.85 3.58 0.92
CA LYS A 75 -8.52 3.65 -0.39
C LYS A 75 -8.40 2.35 -1.19
N ALA A 76 -7.25 1.68 -1.10
CA ALA A 76 -7.05 0.40 -1.78
C ALA A 76 -7.91 -0.71 -1.16
N LEU A 77 -8.03 -0.78 0.18
CA LEU A 77 -8.93 -1.71 0.87
C LEU A 77 -10.38 -1.51 0.43
N ILE A 78 -10.86 -0.26 0.47
CA ILE A 78 -12.21 0.09 0.03
C ILE A 78 -12.44 -0.27 -1.44
N PHE A 79 -11.47 -0.02 -2.32
CA PHE A 79 -11.63 -0.33 -3.74
C PHE A 79 -11.60 -1.84 -4.02
N SER A 80 -10.78 -2.61 -3.28
CA SER A 80 -10.77 -4.07 -3.35
C SER A 80 -12.12 -4.67 -2.92
N ASP A 81 -12.74 -4.10 -1.88
CA ASP A 81 -14.04 -4.54 -1.36
C ASP A 81 -15.20 -4.11 -2.27
N LEU A 82 -15.19 -2.86 -2.77
CA LEU A 82 -16.23 -2.33 -3.67
C LEU A 82 -16.17 -2.91 -5.09
N SER A 83 -15.06 -3.50 -5.51
CA SER A 83 -14.96 -4.19 -6.80
C SER A 83 -15.85 -5.45 -6.89
N ALA A 84 -16.56 -5.81 -5.81
CA ALA A 84 -17.55 -6.87 -5.81
C ALA A 84 -18.93 -6.45 -6.34
N ASN A 85 -19.24 -5.16 -6.58
CA ASN A 85 -20.58 -4.79 -7.07
C ASN A 85 -20.74 -3.46 -7.83
N ASP A 86 -19.73 -2.87 -8.47
CA ASP A 86 -20.01 -1.77 -9.40
C ASP A 86 -18.99 -1.63 -10.53
N ASP A 87 -19.49 -1.82 -11.75
CA ASP A 87 -18.81 -1.60 -13.03
C ASP A 87 -18.51 -0.10 -13.26
N HIS A 88 -17.79 0.62 -12.39
CA HIS A 88 -17.41 2.00 -12.73
C HIS A 88 -16.03 2.47 -12.20
N ILE A 89 -15.09 2.55 -13.15
CA ILE A 89 -14.11 3.65 -13.33
C ILE A 89 -13.00 3.79 -12.26
N ILE A 90 -11.81 3.25 -12.55
CA ILE A 90 -10.56 3.99 -12.30
C ILE A 90 -10.00 4.45 -13.65
N LYS A 91 -10.56 5.56 -14.15
CA LYS A 91 -9.84 6.39 -15.11
C LYS A 91 -8.63 6.99 -14.39
N LYS A 92 -7.44 6.54 -14.81
CA LYS A 92 -6.17 7.21 -14.56
C LYS A 92 -6.38 8.71 -14.74
N VAL A 93 -6.15 9.48 -13.66
CA VAL A 93 -6.02 10.94 -13.75
C VAL A 93 -4.76 11.23 -14.57
N THR A 94 -4.93 11.41 -15.88
CA THR A 94 -4.06 12.24 -16.71
C THR A 94 -4.84 13.49 -17.07
N LYS A 95 -4.39 14.62 -16.52
CA LYS A 95 -4.88 15.97 -16.84
C LYS A 95 -4.79 16.22 -18.35
N LYS A 96 -5.93 16.19 -19.06
CA LYS A 96 -6.30 17.00 -20.24
C LYS A 96 -7.53 16.38 -20.91
N ALA A 97 -8.72 16.86 -20.55
CA ALA A 97 -9.95 16.83 -21.37
C ALA A 97 -11.09 17.43 -20.54
N PHE A 98 -11.01 18.73 -20.30
CA PHE A 98 -12.19 19.54 -19.98
C PHE A 98 -12.26 20.59 -21.09
N GLU A 99 -12.73 20.20 -22.26
CA GLU A 99 -13.32 21.08 -23.27
C GLU A 99 -13.79 20.30 -24.49
N MET A 100 -14.96 20.70 -25.00
CA MET A 100 -15.70 20.23 -26.18
C MET A 100 -16.46 18.91 -25.98
N LYS A 101 -17.78 18.82 -26.19
CA LYS A 101 -18.66 19.64 -27.03
C LYS A 101 -20.12 19.44 -26.60
N GLN A 102 -20.78 20.52 -26.16
CA GLN A 102 -22.21 20.75 -26.38
C GLN A 102 -22.43 20.84 -27.91
N LEU A 103 -23.32 20.02 -28.48
CA LEU A 103 -24.04 20.25 -29.74
C LEU A 103 -24.97 19.04 -30.01
N GLU A 104 -26.21 19.17 -29.55
CA GLU A 104 -27.39 18.70 -30.31
C GLU A 104 -27.80 19.82 -31.28
#